data_AF-A0A532TS37-F1
#
_entry.id   AF-A0A532TS37-F1
#
_cell.length_a   1.000
_cell.length_b   1.000
_cell.length_c   1.000
_cell.angle_alpha   90.00
_cell.angle_beta   90.00
_cell.angle_gamma   90.00
#
_symmetry.space_group_name_H-M   'P 1'
#
loop_
_entity.id
_entity.type
_entity.pdbx_description
1 polymer ?
#
loop_
_entity_poly.entity_id
_entity_poly.type
_entity_poly.pdbx_seq_one_letter_code
_entity_poly.pdbx_strand_id
1 'polypeptide(L)'
;MKIFTSEEINSNLNSEIEDLKKKLEEANSTISTKDDEINKLRADQEKFATSVEESNRLKAEFDDLKNKMSIVEEDNANLSSQLAELNNLLSQKDTELQELNNTISEKDKLIEEQAGQLEELKAKLFELQPPEILTGEVTTEARVKCINCGAVGKDIKVVEDKSKVLTYIGGAPMYAKKHVCKRCGYEF
;
A
#
# COMPACT_ATOMS: atom_id res chain seq x y z
N MET A 1 -10.59 -43.27 -125.15
CA MET A 1 -9.92 -43.73 -123.92
C MET A 1 -8.45 -43.36 -124.08
N LYS A 2 -7.94 -42.36 -123.36
CA LYS A 2 -6.50 -42.05 -123.40
C LYS A 2 -5.79 -43.19 -122.69
N ILE A 3 -5.02 -43.99 -123.42
CA ILE A 3 -4.14 -45.01 -122.85
C ILE A 3 -2.83 -44.28 -122.55
N PHE A 4 -2.59 -43.96 -121.29
CA PHE A 4 -1.31 -43.42 -120.86
C PHE A 4 -0.23 -44.48 -121.05
N THR A 5 0.94 -44.09 -121.53
CA THR A 5 2.08 -45.02 -121.62
C THR A 5 2.60 -45.34 -120.21
N SER A 6 3.27 -46.48 -120.03
CA SER A 6 3.86 -46.82 -118.73
C SER A 6 4.89 -45.77 -118.26
N GLU A 7 5.55 -45.09 -119.21
CA GLU A 7 6.47 -43.98 -118.94
C GLU A 7 5.75 -42.75 -118.37
N GLU A 8 4.58 -42.36 -118.92
CA GLU A 8 3.79 -41.25 -118.39
C GLU A 8 3.29 -41.53 -116.96
N ILE A 9 2.88 -42.77 -116.69
CA ILE A 9 2.45 -43.19 -115.35
C ILE A 9 3.63 -43.15 -114.36
N ASN A 10 4.79 -43.67 -114.74
CA ASN A 10 5.99 -43.64 -113.89
C ASN A 10 6.46 -42.22 -113.60
N SER A 11 6.40 -41.33 -114.59
CA SER A 11 6.74 -39.91 -114.42
C SER A 11 5.82 -39.23 -113.40
N ASN A 12 4.51 -39.44 -113.51
CA ASN A 12 3.54 -38.86 -112.57
C ASN A 12 3.71 -39.40 -111.15
N LEU A 13 3.88 -40.72 -110.99
CA LEU A 13 4.14 -41.34 -109.68
C LEU A 13 5.42 -40.81 -109.04
N ASN A 14 6.49 -40.62 -109.82
CA ASN A 14 7.74 -40.06 -109.30
C ASN A 14 7.56 -38.61 -108.82
N SER A 15 6.82 -37.78 -109.57
CA SER A 15 6.49 -36.41 -109.14
C SER A 15 5.70 -36.41 -107.84
N GLU A 16 4.72 -37.30 -107.69
CA GLU A 16 3.90 -37.39 -106.49
C GLU A 16 4.71 -37.87 -105.27
N ILE A 17 5.64 -38.81 -105.48
CA ILE A 17 6.59 -39.25 -104.45
C ILE A 17 7.49 -38.10 -103.99
N GLU A 18 8.01 -37.30 -104.92
CA GLU A 18 8.87 -36.15 -104.60
C GLU A 18 8.11 -35.11 -103.75
N ASP A 19 6.87 -34.80 -104.14
CA ASP A 19 5.99 -33.90 -103.39
C ASP A 19 5.65 -34.43 -101.99
N LEU A 20 5.38 -35.74 -101.87
CA LEU A 20 5.11 -36.38 -100.59
C LEU A 20 6.34 -36.36 -99.67
N LYS A 21 7.55 -36.58 -100.20
CA LYS A 21 8.80 -36.47 -99.43
C LYS A 21 9.00 -35.05 -98.89
N LYS A 22 8.78 -34.03 -99.73
CA LYS A 22 8.91 -32.63 -99.30
C LYS A 22 7.92 -32.30 -98.18
N LYS A 23 6.65 -32.71 -98.32
CA LYS A 23 5.64 -32.54 -97.26
C LYS A 23 6.02 -33.27 -95.97
N LEU A 24 6.62 -34.46 -96.08
CA LEU A 24 7.08 -35.23 -94.92
C LEU A 24 8.22 -34.50 -94.19
N GLU A 25 9.19 -33.94 -94.92
CA GLU A 25 10.28 -33.15 -94.34
C GLU A 25 9.75 -31.88 -93.64
N GLU A 26 8.83 -31.16 -94.27
CA GLU A 26 8.17 -29.98 -93.68
C GLU A 26 7.40 -30.33 -92.40
N ALA A 27 6.66 -31.44 -92.41
CA ALA A 27 5.95 -31.94 -91.24
C ALA A 27 6.91 -32.32 -90.11
N ASN A 28 8.01 -33.00 -90.41
CA ASN A 28 9.03 -33.38 -89.43
C ASN A 28 9.71 -32.15 -88.82
N SER A 29 10.03 -31.13 -89.62
CA SER A 29 10.57 -29.86 -89.12
C SER A 29 9.57 -29.19 -88.17
N THR A 30 8.29 -29.16 -88.53
CA THR A 30 7.23 -28.60 -87.67
C THR A 30 7.09 -29.38 -86.36
N ILE A 31 7.13 -30.72 -86.39
CA ILE A 31 7.08 -31.57 -85.19
C ILE A 31 8.26 -31.24 -84.26
N SER A 32 9.47 -31.16 -84.80
CA SER A 32 10.66 -30.81 -84.01
C SER A 32 10.49 -29.47 -83.30
N THR A 33 9.99 -28.44 -83.99
CA THR A 33 9.77 -27.12 -83.36
C THR A 33 8.70 -27.15 -82.26
N LYS A 34 7.64 -27.96 -82.44
CA LYS A 34 6.59 -28.12 -81.44
C LYS A 34 7.06 -28.91 -80.23
N ASP A 35 7.91 -29.91 -80.41
CA ASP A 35 8.52 -30.66 -79.30
C ASP A 35 9.40 -29.75 -78.43
N ASP A 36 10.18 -28.86 -79.05
CA ASP A 36 10.97 -27.86 -78.32
C ASP A 36 10.09 -26.90 -77.50
N GLU A 37 8.98 -26.45 -78.09
CA GLU A 37 8.01 -25.58 -77.41
C GLU A 37 7.32 -26.30 -76.24
N ILE A 38 6.92 -27.57 -76.42
CA ILE A 38 6.34 -28.41 -75.36
C ILE A 38 7.32 -28.56 -74.20
N ASN A 39 8.59 -28.81 -74.49
CA ASN A 39 9.62 -28.96 -73.45
C ASN A 39 9.82 -27.66 -72.66
N LYS A 40 9.79 -26.51 -73.35
CA LYS A 40 9.87 -25.20 -72.69
C LYS A 40 8.66 -24.94 -71.79
N LEU A 41 7.45 -25.20 -72.29
CA LEU A 41 6.21 -25.03 -71.52
C LEU A 41 6.18 -25.93 -70.27
N ARG A 42 6.69 -27.16 -70.36
CA ARG A 42 6.82 -28.06 -69.20
C ARG A 42 7.77 -27.50 -68.15
N ALA A 43 8.92 -26.98 -68.56
CA ALA A 43 9.88 -26.38 -67.63
C ALA A 43 9.29 -25.14 -66.91
N ASP A 44 8.52 -24.33 -67.63
CA ASP A 44 7.84 -23.18 -67.03
C ASP A 44 6.71 -23.62 -66.09
N GLN A 45 5.97 -24.68 -66.43
CA GLN A 45 4.94 -25.26 -65.56
C GLN A 45 5.52 -25.76 -64.23
N GLU A 46 6.69 -26.39 -64.24
CA GLU A 46 7.38 -26.82 -63.02
C GLU A 46 7.79 -25.62 -62.13
N LYS A 47 8.30 -24.53 -62.74
CA LYS A 47 8.63 -23.30 -62.00
C LYS A 47 7.40 -22.63 -61.41
N PHE A 48 6.28 -22.63 -62.12
CA PHE A 48 5.04 -22.10 -61.58
C PHE A 48 4.52 -22.95 -60.41
N ALA A 49 4.65 -24.28 -60.48
CA ALA A 49 4.27 -25.16 -59.38
C ALA A 49 5.06 -24.84 -58.09
N THR A 50 6.38 -24.69 -58.18
CA THR A 50 7.21 -24.34 -57.01
C THR A 50 6.90 -22.94 -56.47
N SER A 51 6.64 -21.97 -57.36
CA SER A 51 6.25 -20.62 -56.94
C SER A 51 4.90 -20.59 -56.22
N VAL A 52 3.93 -21.41 -56.64
CA VAL A 52 2.64 -21.56 -55.96
C VAL A 52 2.81 -22.16 -54.56
N GLU A 53 3.66 -23.17 -54.41
CA GLU A 53 3.97 -23.77 -53.10
C GLU A 53 4.58 -22.73 -52.14
N GLU A 54 5.53 -21.92 -52.62
CA GLU A 54 6.14 -20.86 -51.82
C GLU A 54 5.12 -19.79 -51.43
N SER A 55 4.24 -19.39 -52.35
CA SER A 55 3.16 -18.43 -52.07
C SER A 55 2.20 -18.96 -50.99
N ASN A 56 1.89 -20.25 -51.01
CA ASN A 56 1.04 -20.86 -49.98
C ASN A 56 1.72 -20.91 -48.62
N ARG A 57 3.03 -21.19 -48.57
CA ARG A 57 3.81 -21.14 -47.32
C ARG A 57 3.83 -19.73 -46.73
N LEU A 58 4.14 -18.73 -47.54
CA LEU A 58 4.14 -17.32 -47.13
C LEU A 58 2.75 -16.88 -46.65
N LYS A 59 1.69 -17.37 -47.28
CA LYS A 59 0.32 -17.08 -46.86
C LYS A 59 0.01 -17.65 -45.46
N ALA A 60 0.43 -18.88 -45.19
CA ALA A 60 0.28 -19.48 -43.86
C ALA A 60 1.07 -18.72 -42.78
N GLU A 61 2.31 -18.31 -43.08
CA GLU A 61 3.13 -17.49 -42.17
C GLU A 61 2.49 -16.11 -41.90
N PHE A 62 1.92 -15.49 -42.93
CA PHE A 62 1.19 -14.23 -42.77
C PHE A 62 -0.03 -14.38 -41.85
N ASP A 63 -0.80 -15.45 -42.01
CA ASP A 63 -1.99 -15.69 -41.19
C ASP A 63 -1.60 -15.99 -39.71
N ASP A 64 -0.49 -16.71 -39.46
CA ASP A 64 0.07 -16.90 -38.11
C ASP A 64 0.52 -15.58 -37.47
N LEU A 65 1.27 -14.77 -38.21
CA LEU A 65 1.72 -13.45 -37.74
C LEU A 65 0.55 -12.52 -37.44
N LYS A 66 -0.50 -12.56 -38.26
CA LYS A 66 -1.73 -11.79 -38.03
C LYS A 66 -2.42 -12.20 -36.73
N ASN A 67 -2.50 -13.49 -36.43
CA ASN A 67 -3.07 -13.98 -35.18
C ASN A 67 -2.23 -13.55 -33.97
N LYS A 68 -0.90 -13.66 -34.05
CA LYS A 68 0.01 -13.19 -33.00
C LYS A 68 -0.13 -11.69 -32.75
N MET A 69 -0.28 -10.90 -33.81
CA MET A 69 -0.48 -9.45 -33.69
C MET A 69 -1.79 -9.12 -32.97
N SER A 70 -2.88 -9.83 -33.26
CA SER A 70 -4.16 -9.66 -32.56
C SER A 70 -4.05 -9.97 -31.07
N ILE A 71 -3.30 -11.01 -30.67
CA ILE A 71 -3.08 -11.36 -29.27
C ILE A 71 -2.29 -10.26 -28.55
N VAL A 72 -1.21 -9.77 -29.18
CA VAL A 72 -0.39 -8.69 -28.61
C VAL A 72 -1.19 -7.39 -28.46
N GLU A 73 -2.09 -7.08 -29.40
CA GLU A 73 -2.99 -5.92 -29.29
C GLU A 73 -3.96 -6.05 -28.11
N GLU A 74 -4.51 -7.24 -27.87
CA GLU A 74 -5.39 -7.52 -26.73
C GLU A 74 -4.63 -7.41 -25.39
N ASP A 75 -3.44 -8.00 -25.30
CA ASP A 75 -2.58 -7.91 -24.11
C ASP A 75 -2.21 -6.45 -23.80
N ASN A 76 -1.89 -5.66 -24.82
CA ASN A 76 -1.55 -4.25 -24.65
C ASN A 76 -2.75 -3.42 -24.14
N ALA A 77 -3.97 -3.72 -24.62
CA ALA A 77 -5.19 -3.11 -24.12
C ALA A 77 -5.45 -3.46 -22.65
N ASN A 78 -5.25 -4.73 -22.27
CA ASN A 78 -5.40 -5.19 -20.89
C ASN A 78 -4.39 -4.52 -19.95
N LEU A 79 -3.10 -4.50 -20.32
CA LEU A 79 -2.05 -3.83 -19.55
C LEU A 79 -2.33 -2.33 -19.38
N SER A 80 -2.84 -1.68 -20.43
CA SER A 80 -3.22 -0.26 -20.36
C SER A 80 -4.37 -0.02 -19.37
N SER A 81 -5.35 -0.93 -19.32
CA SER A 81 -6.45 -0.88 -18.33
C SER A 81 -5.92 -1.04 -16.90
N GLN A 82 -5.04 -2.02 -16.66
CA GLN A 82 -4.43 -2.25 -15.35
C GLN A 82 -3.60 -1.05 -14.87
N LEU A 83 -2.86 -0.41 -15.77
CA LEU A 83 -2.12 0.81 -15.46
C LEU A 83 -3.04 1.97 -15.07
N ALA A 84 -4.17 2.13 -15.75
CA ALA A 84 -5.16 3.15 -15.40
C ALA A 84 -5.78 2.91 -14.01
N GLU A 85 -6.11 1.65 -13.69
CA GLU A 85 -6.62 1.26 -12.38
C GLU A 85 -5.62 1.52 -11.25
N LEU A 86 -4.35 1.12 -11.45
CA LEU A 86 -3.28 1.35 -10.49
C LEU A 86 -3.02 2.85 -10.26
N ASN A 87 -3.05 3.66 -11.32
CA ASN A 87 -2.90 5.12 -11.20
C ASN A 87 -4.06 5.74 -10.42
N ASN A 88 -5.30 5.29 -10.64
CA ASN A 88 -6.44 5.75 -9.86
C ASN A 88 -6.31 5.38 -8.38
N LEU A 89 -5.89 4.15 -8.09
CA LEU A 89 -5.66 3.69 -6.71
C LEU A 89 -4.55 4.50 -6.03
N LEU A 90 -3.46 4.80 -6.74
CA LEU A 90 -2.36 5.61 -6.23
C LEU A 90 -2.84 7.02 -5.88
N SER A 91 -3.60 7.65 -6.78
CA SER A 91 -4.18 8.99 -6.52
C SER A 91 -5.15 9.00 -5.33
N GLN A 92 -5.94 7.94 -5.13
CA GLN A 92 -6.78 7.80 -3.94
C GLN A 92 -5.94 7.72 -2.67
N LYS A 93 -4.87 6.89 -2.69
CA LYS A 93 -3.98 6.74 -1.54
C LYS A 93 -3.22 8.02 -1.21
N ASP A 94 -2.79 8.78 -2.21
CA ASP A 94 -2.17 10.09 -2.00
C ASP A 94 -3.12 11.08 -1.32
N THR A 95 -4.40 11.06 -1.72
CA THR A 95 -5.44 11.89 -1.09
C THR A 95 -5.66 11.49 0.38
N GLU A 96 -5.82 10.19 0.65
CA GLU A 96 -5.94 9.66 2.01
C GLU A 96 -4.73 10.04 2.90
N LEU A 97 -3.51 9.95 2.36
CA LEU A 97 -2.30 10.36 3.06
C LEU A 97 -2.30 11.85 3.40
N GLN A 98 -2.75 12.70 2.47
CA GLN A 98 -2.86 14.14 2.71
C GLN A 98 -3.88 14.44 3.82
N GLU A 99 -5.04 13.79 3.81
CA GLU A 99 -6.07 13.93 4.85
C GLU A 99 -5.56 13.49 6.22
N LEU A 100 -4.85 12.35 6.29
CA LEU A 100 -4.23 11.87 7.53
C LEU A 100 -3.17 12.84 8.05
N ASN A 101 -2.32 13.38 7.18
CA ASN A 101 -1.32 14.37 7.57
C ASN A 101 -1.94 15.65 8.12
N ASN A 102 -3.02 16.14 7.49
CA ASN A 102 -3.76 17.29 8.01
C ASN A 102 -4.33 16.99 9.40
N THR A 103 -4.93 15.82 9.58
CA THR A 103 -5.49 15.38 10.87
C THR A 103 -4.41 15.30 11.95
N ILE A 104 -3.22 14.80 11.62
CA ILE A 104 -2.09 14.74 12.55
C ILE A 104 -1.69 16.17 12.95
N SER A 105 -1.52 17.07 11.98
CA SER A 105 -1.15 18.47 12.25
C SER A 105 -2.18 19.19 13.14
N GLU A 106 -3.47 18.93 12.95
CA GLU A 106 -4.54 19.46 13.82
C GLU A 106 -4.44 18.92 15.24
N LYS A 107 -4.20 17.61 15.39
CA LYS A 107 -4.03 16.98 16.71
C LYS A 107 -2.79 17.48 17.44
N ASP A 108 -1.68 17.69 16.73
CA ASP A 108 -0.45 18.22 17.32
C ASP A 108 -0.67 19.63 17.89
N LYS A 109 -1.39 20.50 17.16
CA LYS A 109 -1.78 21.83 17.68
C LYS A 109 -2.64 21.75 18.93
N LEU A 110 -3.62 20.83 18.97
CA LEU A 110 -4.46 20.63 20.14
C LEU A 110 -3.65 20.14 21.34
N ILE A 111 -2.66 19.25 21.12
CA ILE A 111 -1.76 18.78 22.16
C ILE A 111 -0.92 19.93 22.70
N GLU A 112 -0.35 20.78 21.85
CA GLU A 112 0.41 21.98 22.25
C GLU A 112 -0.45 22.94 23.07
N GLU A 113 -1.68 23.21 22.63
CA GLU A 113 -2.61 24.08 23.35
C GLU A 113 -2.97 23.51 24.74
N GLN A 114 -3.30 22.22 24.81
CA GLN A 114 -3.58 21.54 26.09
C GLN A 114 -2.36 21.52 27.02
N ALA A 115 -1.17 21.30 26.48
CA ALA A 115 0.07 21.35 27.26
C ALA A 115 0.31 22.75 27.86
N GLY A 116 0.08 23.81 27.08
CA GLY A 116 0.14 25.19 27.58
C GLY A 116 -0.86 25.47 28.70
N GLN A 117 -2.12 25.06 28.51
CA GLN A 117 -3.16 25.20 29.55
C GLN A 117 -2.79 24.44 30.84
N LEU A 118 -2.18 23.26 30.74
CA LEU A 118 -1.72 22.51 31.91
C LEU A 118 -0.61 23.25 32.67
N GLU A 119 0.34 23.86 31.98
CA GLU A 119 1.39 24.66 32.62
C GLU A 119 0.82 25.92 33.31
N GLU A 120 -0.13 26.62 32.68
CA GLU A 120 -0.82 27.74 33.31
C GLU A 120 -1.58 27.32 34.58
N LEU A 121 -2.30 26.18 34.53
CA LEU A 121 -3.01 25.65 35.69
C LEU A 121 -2.05 25.24 36.81
N LYS A 122 -0.90 24.64 36.48
CA LYS A 122 0.15 24.33 37.47
C LYS A 122 0.70 25.58 38.13
N ALA A 123 0.95 26.64 37.36
CA ALA A 123 1.43 27.91 37.90
C ALA A 123 0.39 28.53 38.85
N LYS A 124 -0.89 28.58 38.47
CA LYS A 124 -1.98 29.05 39.34
C LYS A 124 -2.11 28.21 40.61
N LEU A 125 -1.94 26.89 40.52
CA LEU A 125 -1.96 26.01 41.68
C LEU A 125 -0.83 26.32 42.66
N PHE A 126 0.37 26.63 42.14
CA PHE A 126 1.52 27.03 42.96
C PHE A 126 1.27 28.37 43.66
N GLU A 127 0.66 29.35 42.99
CA GLU A 127 0.31 30.66 43.59
C GLU A 127 -0.77 30.55 44.67
N LEU A 128 -1.70 29.61 44.54
CA LEU A 128 -2.75 29.36 45.53
C LEU A 128 -2.32 28.42 46.66
N GLN A 129 -1.11 27.83 46.57
CA GLN A 129 -0.57 27.03 47.65
C GLN A 129 -0.40 27.92 48.88
N PRO A 130 -1.07 27.62 50.01
CA PRO A 130 -0.89 28.40 51.24
C PRO A 130 0.61 28.46 51.56
N PRO A 131 1.13 29.60 52.06
CA PRO A 131 2.50 29.65 52.51
C PRO A 131 2.72 28.47 53.45
N GLU A 132 3.84 27.75 53.28
CA GLU A 132 4.27 26.77 54.25
C GLU A 132 4.29 27.49 55.59
N ILE A 133 3.23 27.28 56.38
CA ILE A 133 3.30 27.49 57.81
C ILE A 133 4.37 26.49 58.19
N LEU A 134 5.61 26.97 58.32
CA LEU A 134 6.63 26.30 59.07
C LEU A 134 5.91 25.92 60.34
N THR A 135 5.54 24.64 60.43
CA THR A 135 5.11 24.05 61.67
C THR A 135 6.38 24.00 62.48
N GLY A 136 6.78 25.18 62.99
CA GLY A 136 7.53 25.28 64.22
C GLY A 136 6.80 24.35 65.15
N GLU A 137 7.52 23.30 65.53
CA GLU A 137 7.20 22.32 66.52
C GLU A 137 6.13 22.88 67.46
N VAL A 138 4.86 22.53 67.24
CA VAL A 138 3.81 22.79 68.22
C VAL A 138 4.06 21.75 69.30
N THR A 139 5.10 21.97 70.09
CA THR A 139 5.26 21.33 71.37
C THR A 139 4.00 21.69 72.14
N THR A 140 3.27 20.67 72.56
CA THR A 140 2.08 20.82 73.38
C THR A 140 2.52 21.26 74.79
N GLU A 141 3.00 22.49 74.92
CA GLU A 141 3.39 23.17 76.16
C GLU A 141 2.19 23.55 77.03
N ALA A 142 1.28 22.61 77.23
CA ALA A 142 0.30 22.70 78.31
C ALA A 142 0.06 21.34 79.00
N ARG A 143 0.96 20.36 78.83
CA ARG A 143 0.93 19.15 79.68
C ARG A 143 1.54 19.50 81.02
N VAL A 144 0.69 19.81 82.00
CA VAL A 144 1.07 19.97 83.40
C VAL A 144 1.97 18.80 83.82
N LYS A 145 3.22 19.13 84.18
CA LYS A 145 4.26 18.17 84.58
C LYS A 145 4.59 18.39 86.06
N CYS A 146 4.61 17.31 86.82
CA CYS A 146 5.08 17.37 88.21
C CYS A 146 6.54 17.80 88.24
N ILE A 147 6.82 18.91 88.92
CA ILE A 147 8.17 19.47 89.05
C ILE A 147 9.08 18.53 89.89
N ASN A 148 8.50 17.75 90.81
CA ASN A 148 9.27 16.89 91.70
C ASN A 148 9.68 15.53 91.08
N CYS A 149 8.85 14.92 90.22
CA CYS A 149 9.14 13.58 89.66
C CYS A 149 8.92 13.44 88.15
N GLY A 150 8.53 14.52 87.48
CA GLY A 150 8.35 14.55 86.03
C GLY A 150 7.12 13.82 85.49
N ALA A 151 6.22 13.33 86.35
CA ALA A 151 4.97 12.71 85.92
C ALA A 151 4.06 13.70 85.17
N VAL A 152 3.31 13.22 84.18
CA VAL A 152 2.43 14.03 83.31
C VAL A 152 1.08 13.35 83.10
N GLY A 153 0.06 14.10 82.68
CA GLY A 153 -1.23 13.54 82.25
C GLY A 153 -2.00 12.87 83.40
N LYS A 154 -2.34 11.58 83.23
CA LYS A 154 -3.19 10.81 84.17
C LYS A 154 -2.69 10.75 85.62
N ASP A 155 -1.39 10.99 85.80
CA ASP A 155 -0.70 10.99 87.09
C ASP A 155 -0.77 12.34 87.82
N ILE A 156 -1.39 13.36 87.22
CA ILE A 156 -1.67 14.66 87.84
C ILE A 156 -3.17 14.74 88.12
N LYS A 157 -3.55 14.95 89.39
CA LYS A 157 -4.94 15.15 89.83
C LYS A 157 -5.16 16.62 90.16
N VAL A 158 -6.24 17.22 89.68
CA VAL A 158 -6.67 18.55 90.12
C VAL A 158 -7.56 18.39 91.35
N VAL A 159 -7.24 19.08 92.44
CA VAL A 159 -8.01 19.10 93.69
C VAL A 159 -8.24 20.53 94.15
N GLU A 160 -9.29 20.74 94.94
CA GLU A 160 -9.55 22.03 95.57
C GLU A 160 -8.60 22.27 96.75
N ASP A 161 -7.96 23.43 96.77
CA ASP A 161 -7.14 23.90 97.87
C ASP A 161 -7.98 24.61 98.91
N LYS A 162 -8.44 23.84 99.90
CA LYS A 162 -9.26 24.35 101.00
C LYS A 162 -8.59 25.43 101.85
N SER A 163 -7.27 25.61 101.73
CA SER A 163 -6.54 26.69 102.39
C SER A 163 -6.74 28.05 101.71
N LYS A 164 -7.17 28.06 100.44
CA LYS A 164 -7.30 29.27 99.63
C LYS A 164 -8.70 29.41 99.06
N VAL A 165 -9.55 30.10 99.83
CA VAL A 165 -10.89 30.51 99.38
C VAL A 165 -10.74 31.65 98.38
N LEU A 166 -11.31 31.50 97.19
CA LEU A 166 -11.34 32.55 96.18
C LEU A 166 -12.50 33.52 96.41
N THR A 167 -13.70 32.99 96.64
CA THR A 167 -14.90 33.81 96.87
C THR A 167 -16.01 32.97 97.53
N TYR A 168 -17.03 33.62 98.09
CA TYR A 168 -18.22 32.97 98.64
C TYR A 168 -19.42 33.23 97.72
N ILE A 169 -20.05 32.18 97.21
CA ILE A 169 -21.26 32.28 96.39
C ILE A 169 -22.40 31.58 97.15
N GLY A 170 -23.45 32.33 97.51
CA GLY A 170 -24.61 31.78 98.23
C GLY A 170 -24.30 31.23 99.63
N GLY A 171 -23.26 31.72 100.30
CA GLY A 171 -22.86 31.27 101.64
C GLY A 171 -21.92 30.06 101.67
N ALA A 172 -21.59 29.47 100.53
CA ALA A 172 -20.59 28.41 100.42
C ALA A 172 -19.24 28.94 99.85
N PRO A 173 -18.08 28.56 100.44
CA PRO A 173 -16.76 28.94 99.92
C PRO A 173 -16.42 28.19 98.63
N MET A 174 -15.95 28.92 97.62
CA MET A 174 -15.29 28.39 96.43
C MET A 174 -13.78 28.44 96.60
N TYR A 175 -13.10 27.31 96.44
CA TYR A 175 -11.67 27.17 96.66
C TYR A 175 -10.87 27.23 95.35
N ALA A 176 -9.61 27.66 95.43
CA ALA A 176 -8.68 27.56 94.30
C ALA A 176 -8.43 26.09 93.95
N LYS A 177 -8.05 25.79 92.71
CA LYS A 177 -7.64 24.45 92.31
C LYS A 177 -6.12 24.35 92.30
N LYS A 178 -5.58 23.23 92.79
CA LYS A 178 -4.16 22.86 92.73
C LYS A 178 -3.98 21.49 92.10
N HIS A 179 -2.78 21.22 91.60
CA HIS A 179 -2.40 19.94 91.02
C HIS A 179 -1.67 19.10 92.06
N VAL A 180 -2.02 17.83 92.16
CA VAL A 180 -1.38 16.86 93.04
C VAL A 180 -0.87 15.70 92.20
N CYS A 181 0.42 15.45 92.26
CA CYS A 181 1.04 14.32 91.60
C CYS A 181 0.68 13.02 92.34
N LYS A 182 -0.05 12.12 91.69
CA LYS A 182 -0.40 10.79 92.25
C LYS A 182 0.82 9.91 92.47
N ARG A 183 1.94 10.18 91.78
CA ARG A 183 3.15 9.37 91.84
C ARG A 183 4.06 9.70 93.02
N CYS A 184 4.18 10.98 93.39
CA CYS A 184 5.08 11.41 94.47
C CYS A 184 4.39 12.23 95.57
N GLY A 185 3.09 12.52 95.44
CA GLY A 185 2.32 13.31 96.41
C GLY A 185 2.58 14.82 96.36
N TYR A 186 3.47 15.31 95.49
CA TYR A 186 3.79 16.74 95.42
C TYR A 186 2.61 17.57 94.91
N GLU A 187 2.34 18.69 95.57
CA GLU A 187 1.24 19.62 95.27
C GLU A 187 1.79 20.93 94.69
N PHE A 188 1.22 21.43 93.59
CA PHE A 188 1.66 22.65 92.89
C PHE A 188 0.56 23.31 92.04
#